data_AF-A0A9E1NKC2-F1
#
_entry.id   AF-A0A9E1NKC2-F1
#
_cell.length_a   1.000
_cell.length_b   1.000
_cell.length_c   1.000
_cell.angle_alpha   90.00
_cell.angle_beta   90.00
_cell.angle_gamma   90.00
#
_symmetry.space_group_name_H-M   'P 1'
#
loop_
_entity.id
_entity.type
_entity.pdbx_description
1 polymer ?
#
loop_
_entity_poly.entity_id
_entity_poly.type
_entity_poly.pdbx_seq_one_letter_code
_entity_poly.pdbx_strand_id
1 'polypeptide(L)' 'MLNVTVKKQIISQMGLLDYEHQRRVLDFARALVVTCPKGVPGKQLLSFAGTIPADDLKTMEMAIEDSCEKVDQNEW' A
#
# COMPACT_ATOMS: atom_id res chain seq x y z
N MET A 1 -16.84 4.57 -13.03
CA MET A 1 -17.43 5.49 -14.02
C MET A 1 -17.16 6.92 -13.57
N LEU A 2 -16.79 7.82 -14.47
CA LEU A 2 -16.55 9.23 -14.14
C LEU A 2 -17.88 9.95 -13.95
N ASN A 3 -18.10 10.53 -12.77
CA ASN A 3 -19.28 11.36 -12.52
C ASN A 3 -19.19 12.65 -13.34
N VAL A 4 -20.17 12.86 -14.23
CA VAL A 4 -20.17 13.98 -15.19
C VAL A 4 -20.26 15.34 -14.49
N THR A 5 -20.99 15.43 -13.38
CA THR A 5 -21.11 16.66 -12.57
C THR A 5 -19.77 17.00 -11.93
N VAL A 6 -19.11 16.01 -11.32
CA VAL A 6 -17.80 16.19 -10.69
C VAL A 6 -16.74 16.62 -11.73
N LYS A 7 -16.74 15.99 -12.91
CA LYS A 7 -15.84 16.37 -14.01
C LYS A 7 -16.01 17.85 -14.40
N LYS A 8 -17.25 18.31 -14.58
CA LYS A 8 -17.54 19.70 -14.97
C LYS A 8 -17.09 20.70 -13.89
N GLN A 9 -17.33 20.39 -12.62
CA GLN A 9 -16.90 21.24 -11.51
C GLN A 9 -15.38 21.34 -11.43
N ILE A 10 -14.66 20.23 -11.58
CA ILE A 10 -13.18 20.24 -11.61
C ILE A 10 -12.68 21.11 -12.76
N ILE A 11 -13.22 20.96 -13.98
CA ILE A 11 -12.81 21.78 -15.14
C ILE A 11 -13.07 23.26 -14.88
N SER A 12 -14.23 23.61 -14.30
CA SER A 12 -14.56 25.00 -13.95
C SER A 12 -13.56 25.59 -12.96
N GLN A 13 -13.23 24.86 -11.89
CA GLN A 13 -12.26 25.31 -10.89
C GLN A 13 -10.84 25.43 -11.46
N MET A 14 -10.43 24.52 -12.34
CA MET A 14 -9.13 24.58 -13.01
C MET A 14 -8.96 25.84 -13.87
N GLY A 15 -10.05 26.35 -14.46
CA GLY A 15 -10.04 27.60 -15.23
C GLY A 15 -9.79 28.86 -14.40
N LEU A 16 -9.92 28.78 -13.06
CA LEU A 16 -9.67 29.89 -12.13
C LEU A 16 -8.24 29.88 -11.57
N LEU A 17 -7.49 28.79 -11.78
CA LEU A 17 -6.15 28.59 -11.23
C LEU A 17 -5.08 29.06 -12.21
N ASP A 18 -3.97 29.58 -11.68
CA ASP A 18 -2.75 29.76 -12.47
C ASP A 18 -2.11 28.41 -12.83
N TYR A 19 -1.10 28.46 -13.71
CA TYR A 19 -0.45 27.27 -14.22
C TYR A 19 0.20 26.39 -13.12
N GLU A 20 0.83 27.00 -12.12
CA GLU A 20 1.48 26.29 -11.02
C GLU A 20 0.46 25.50 -10.19
N HIS A 21 -0.66 26.13 -9.86
CA HIS A 21 -1.73 25.47 -9.13
C HIS A 21 -2.43 24.39 -9.97
N GLN A 22 -2.63 24.62 -11.28
CA GLN A 22 -3.12 23.59 -12.19
C GLN A 22 -2.20 22.36 -12.23
N ARG A 23 -0.88 22.60 -12.27
CA ARG A 23 0.12 21.52 -12.26
C ARG A 23 0.05 20.72 -10.96
N ARG A 24 -0.08 21.40 -9.82
CA ARG A 24 -0.22 20.76 -8.51
C ARG A 24 -1.47 19.89 -8.41
N VAL A 25 -2.60 20.33 -8.95
CA VAL A 25 -3.84 19.52 -8.99
C VAL A 25 -3.64 18.25 -9.84
N LEU A 26 -2.97 18.37 -10.99
CA LEU A 26 -2.67 17.22 -11.85
C LEU A 26 -1.76 16.20 -11.14
N ASP A 27 -0.72 16.67 -10.47
CA ASP A 27 0.21 15.80 -9.75
C ASP A 27 -0.47 15.13 -8.54
N PHE A 28 -1.38 15.83 -7.85
CA PHE A 28 -2.21 15.22 -6.81
C PHE A 28 -3.16 14.14 -7.36
N ALA A 29 -3.83 14.40 -8.50
CA ALA A 29 -4.70 13.41 -9.13
C ALA A 29 -3.92 12.15 -9.56
N ARG A 30 -2.68 12.32 -10.07
CA ARG A 30 -1.77 11.21 -10.38
C ARG A 30 -1.37 10.46 -9.12
N ALA A 31 -1.03 11.18 -8.05
CA ALA A 31 -0.71 10.57 -6.77
C ALA A 31 -1.88 9.72 -6.28
N LEU A 32 -3.13 10.18 -6.32
CA LEU A 32 -4.30 9.38 -5.93
C LEU A 32 -4.45 8.07 -6.72
N VAL A 33 -4.04 8.04 -7.99
CA VAL A 33 -4.03 6.80 -8.80
C VAL A 33 -2.96 5.83 -8.31
N VAL A 34 -1.83 6.34 -7.83
CA VAL A 34 -0.68 5.56 -7.33
C VAL A 34 -0.84 5.17 -5.85
N THR A 35 -1.34 6.08 -5.02
CA THR A 35 -1.50 5.95 -3.56
C THR A 35 -2.82 5.32 -3.16
N CYS A 36 -3.67 4.94 -4.10
CA CYS A 36 -4.61 3.86 -3.88
C CYS A 36 -3.84 2.56 -4.18
N PRO A 37 -3.09 1.97 -3.22
CA PRO A 37 -2.61 0.62 -3.41
C PRO A 37 -3.86 -0.22 -3.66
N LYS A 38 -3.99 -0.73 -4.87
CA LYS A 38 -4.99 -1.74 -5.14
C LYS A 38 -4.52 -2.94 -4.33
N GLY A 39 -5.15 -3.15 -3.18
CA GLY A 39 -4.95 -4.37 -2.42
C GLY A 39 -5.16 -5.56 -3.35
N VAL A 40 -4.38 -6.61 -3.15
CA VAL A 40 -4.57 -7.86 -3.90
C VAL A 40 -5.95 -8.40 -3.53
N PRO A 41 -6.85 -8.66 -4.50
CA PRO A 41 -8.16 -9.24 -4.18
C PRO A 41 -7.98 -10.54 -3.38
N GLY A 42 -8.69 -10.70 -2.26
CA GLY A 42 -8.50 -11.86 -1.37
C GLY A 42 -8.59 -13.22 -2.06
N LYS A 43 -9.39 -13.33 -3.13
CA LYS A 43 -9.43 -14.54 -4.00
C LYS A 43 -8.08 -14.94 -4.60
N GLN A 44 -7.19 -13.99 -4.86
CA GLN A 44 -5.84 -14.24 -5.37
C GLN A 44 -4.88 -14.71 -4.26
N LEU A 45 -5.19 -14.38 -3.00
CA LEU A 45 -4.43 -14.82 -1.84
C LEU A 45 -4.78 -16.26 -1.40
N LEU A 46 -5.83 -16.86 -1.96
CA LEU A 46 -6.22 -18.25 -1.65
C LEU A 46 -5.12 -19.28 -1.97
N SER A 47 -4.20 -18.96 -2.88
CA SER A 47 -3.01 -19.79 -3.14
C SER A 47 -2.10 -19.93 -1.91
N PHE A 48 -2.14 -18.97 -1.00
CA PHE A 48 -1.41 -18.98 0.27
C PHE A 48 -2.29 -19.45 1.44
N ALA A 49 -3.58 -19.72 1.21
CA ALA A 49 -4.48 -20.19 2.25
C ALA A 49 -4.23 -21.68 2.52
N GLY A 50 -3.96 -22.03 3.77
CA GLY A 50 -3.72 -23.41 4.18
C GLY A 50 -2.57 -23.51 5.17
N THR A 51 -1.82 -24.60 5.06
CA THR A 51 -0.67 -24.91 5.91
C THR A 51 0.60 -24.26 5.38
N ILE A 52 1.40 -23.71 6.30
CA ILE A 52 2.76 -23.25 6.01
C ILE A 52 3.62 -24.46 5.60
N PRO A 53 4.45 -24.37 4.53
CA PRO A 53 5.37 -25.45 4.16
C PRO A 53 6.25 -25.89 5.33
N ALA A 54 6.58 -27.19 5.41
CA ALA A 54 7.34 -27.73 6.53
C ALA A 54 8.74 -27.10 6.69
N ASP A 55 9.38 -26.71 5.58
CA ASP A 55 10.69 -26.05 5.59
C ASP A 55 10.59 -24.61 6.11
N ASP A 56 9.51 -23.91 5.77
CA ASP A 56 9.22 -22.58 6.31
C ASP A 56 8.93 -22.67 7.81
N LEU A 57 8.21 -23.71 8.26
CA LEU A 57 7.97 -23.96 9.69
C LEU A 57 9.27 -24.18 10.46
N LYS A 58 10.21 -24.98 9.94
CA LYS A 58 11.53 -25.17 10.57
C LYS A 58 12.32 -23.87 10.62
N THR A 59 12.24 -23.06 9.57
CA THR A 59 12.91 -21.76 9.53
C THR A 59 12.35 -20.82 10.61
N MET A 60 11.04 -20.81 10.80
CA MET A 60 10.39 -20.05 11.88
C MET A 60 10.77 -20.58 13.26
N GLU A 61 10.81 -21.90 13.45
CA GLU A 61 11.20 -22.55 14.70
C GLU A 61 12.64 -22.16 15.09
N MET A 62 13.59 -22.30 14.17
CA MET A 62 14.98 -21.89 14.38
C MET A 62 15.09 -20.40 14.74
N ALA A 63 14.38 -19.51 14.03
CA ALA A 63 14.43 -18.08 14.32
C ALA A 63 13.90 -17.74 15.73
N ILE A 64 12.86 -18.46 16.19
CA ILE A 64 12.33 -18.31 17.54
C ILE A 64 13.35 -18.81 18.57
N GLU A 65 13.88 -20.01 18.39
CA GLU A 65 14.89 -20.58 19.30
C GLU A 65 16.18 -19.75 19.33
N ASP A 66 16.55 -19.14 18.21
CA ASP A 66 17.78 -18.39 18.09
C ASP A 66 17.70 -16.98 18.68
N SER A 67 16.53 -16.35 18.67
CA SER A 67 16.39 -14.92 18.98
C SER A 67 15.28 -14.56 19.95
N CYS A 68 14.21 -15.35 20.05
CA CYS A 68 13.08 -15.02 20.91
C CYS A 68 13.50 -15.18 22.38
N GLU A 69 13.19 -14.15 23.19
CA GLU A 69 13.45 -14.13 24.65
C GLU A 69 14.92 -14.30 25.06
N LYS A 70 15.87 -14.27 24.11
CA LYS A 70 17.29 -14.14 24.43
C LYS A 70 17.62 -12.69 24.75
N VAL A 71 18.04 -12.46 25.98
CA VAL A 71 18.53 -11.16 26.44
C VAL A 71 20.04 -11.17 26.29
N ASP A 72 20.60 -10.30 25.45
CA ASP A 72 22.03 -10.03 25.50
C ASP A 72 22.33 -9.22 26.77
N GLN A 73 23.01 -9.88 27.71
CA GLN A 73 23.39 -9.28 28.99
C GLN A 73 24.44 -8.18 28.85
N ASN A 74 25.06 -8.03 27.67
CA ASN A 74 26.06 -7.00 27.35
C ASN A 74 25.52 -5.87 26.47
N GLU A 75 24.25 -5.90 26.07
CA GLU A 75 23.61 -4.81 25.30
C GLU A 75 23.18 -3.61 26.19
N TRP A 76 23.60 -3.57 27.47
CA TRP A 76 23.27 -2.53 28.44
C TRP A 76 24.52 -1.89 29.05
#